data_AF-A0A537TGW3-F1
#
_entry.id   AF-A0A537TGW3-F1
#
_cell.length_a   1.000
_cell.length_b   1.000
_cell.length_c   1.000
_cell.angle_alpha   90.00
_cell.angle_beta   90.00
_cell.angle_gamma   90.00
#
_symmetry.space_group_name_H-M   'P 1'
#
loop_
_entity.id
_entity.type
_entity.pdbx_description
1 polymer ?
#
loop_
_entity_poly.entity_id
_entity_poly.type
_entity_poly.pdbx_seq_one_letter_code
_entity_poly.pdbx_strand_id
1 'polypeptide(L)'
;MHDTPDQVHWHEPKAGENAGYGKFKRAPMPYDRFMEAEGVPVYRGIGVRRVQDMPLKRWNRMGGNGTFIQLYGTEGKWGCYVVEVPGAGALNPEKHLYEEIYLVVEGRGTTEVWLDHDSKRHVFEWQKGSLFSIPLNAYHRLVNAASAPALLLCGTSAPNVMNVIDNTDFVFNCPYTFSERFAGAEDYFKPRDDIEPDPIRGLAMRRTNLIPDIVNTDL
;
A
#
# COMPACT_ATOMS: atom_id res chain seq x y z
N MET A 1 -17.97 4.46 46.44
CA MET A 1 -18.79 4.02 45.29
C MET A 1 -17.90 3.20 44.39
N HIS A 2 -18.38 2.05 43.92
CA HIS A 2 -17.62 1.11 43.10
C HIS A 2 -17.44 1.68 41.68
N ASP A 3 -16.20 2.01 41.30
CA ASP A 3 -15.85 2.19 39.89
C ASP A 3 -15.83 0.81 39.22
N THR A 4 -16.84 0.52 38.41
CA THR A 4 -16.81 -0.59 37.46
C THR A 4 -15.97 -0.18 36.24
N PRO A 5 -14.90 -0.91 35.88
CA PRO A 5 -13.93 -0.51 34.86
C PRO A 5 -14.47 -0.24 33.44
N ASP A 6 -15.69 -0.68 33.14
CA ASP A 6 -16.22 -0.76 31.77
C ASP A 6 -17.37 0.19 31.46
N GLN A 7 -17.73 1.11 32.37
CA GLN A 7 -18.71 2.15 32.08
C GLN A 7 -18.03 3.47 31.75
N VAL A 8 -18.46 4.11 30.66
CA VAL A 8 -18.07 5.48 30.33
C VAL A 8 -18.66 6.41 31.40
N HIS A 9 -17.87 6.69 32.43
CA HIS A 9 -18.24 7.54 33.55
C HIS A 9 -17.57 8.91 33.38
N TRP A 10 -18.39 9.95 33.32
CA TRP A 10 -17.95 11.33 33.35
C TRP A 10 -18.41 11.97 34.66
N HIS A 11 -17.57 12.78 35.30
CA HIS A 11 -17.94 13.63 36.43
C HIS A 11 -17.45 15.06 36.21
N GLU A 12 -18.23 16.02 36.69
CA GLU A 12 -17.85 17.44 36.67
C GLU A 12 -16.77 17.70 37.73
N PRO A 13 -15.60 18.27 37.38
CA PRO A 13 -14.57 18.58 38.36
C PRO A 13 -15.04 19.72 39.27
N LYS A 14 -14.90 19.53 40.59
CA LYS A 14 -15.13 20.58 41.59
C LYS A 14 -13.90 21.46 41.77
N ALA A 15 -14.08 22.64 42.37
CA ALA A 15 -12.97 23.54 42.67
C ALA A 15 -11.88 22.83 43.50
N GLY A 16 -10.68 22.72 42.94
CA GLY A 16 -9.54 22.03 43.57
C GLY A 16 -9.42 20.53 43.28
N GLU A 17 -10.31 19.95 42.47
CA GLU A 17 -10.29 18.53 42.10
C GLU A 17 -10.03 18.36 40.59
N ASN A 18 -9.18 17.39 40.23
CA ASN A 18 -8.99 16.98 38.84
C ASN A 18 -10.15 16.06 38.41
N ALA A 19 -10.57 16.15 37.14
CA ALA A 19 -11.61 15.28 36.54
C ALA A 19 -11.17 13.79 36.37
N GLY A 20 -10.24 13.30 37.19
CA GLY A 20 -9.59 12.00 37.07
C GLY A 20 -8.41 11.98 36.08
N TYR A 21 -7.77 10.80 35.98
CA TYR A 21 -6.74 10.52 34.98
C TYR A 21 -7.35 9.74 33.82
N GLY A 22 -7.48 10.37 32.65
CA GLY A 22 -7.97 9.72 31.44
C GLY A 22 -6.89 8.88 30.78
N LYS A 23 -7.20 7.62 30.44
CA LYS A 23 -6.47 6.93 29.37
C LYS A 23 -7.03 7.40 28.03
N PHE A 24 -6.34 8.32 27.37
CA PHE A 24 -6.71 8.75 26.03
C PHE A 24 -6.43 7.61 25.04
N LYS A 25 -7.47 6.84 24.71
CA LYS A 25 -7.40 5.93 23.56
C LYS A 25 -7.40 6.77 22.29
N ARG A 26 -6.47 6.51 21.38
CA ARG A 26 -6.49 7.14 20.06
C ARG A 26 -7.75 6.67 19.33
N ALA A 27 -8.58 7.60 18.88
CA ALA A 27 -9.69 7.25 18.00
C ALA A 27 -9.14 6.63 16.72
N PRO A 28 -9.74 5.53 16.20
CA PRO A 28 -9.34 4.96 14.92
C PRO A 28 -9.40 6.02 13.82
N MET A 29 -8.32 6.17 13.05
CA MET A 29 -8.32 7.07 11.90
C MET A 29 -9.10 6.43 10.74
N PRO A 30 -9.51 7.20 9.72
CA PRO A 30 -10.15 6.66 8.51
C PRO A 30 -9.44 5.43 7.92
N TYR A 31 -8.10 5.45 7.85
CA TYR A 31 -7.31 4.31 7.38
C TYR A 31 -7.38 3.09 8.31
N ASP A 32 -7.47 3.28 9.64
CA ASP A 32 -7.64 2.17 10.58
C ASP A 32 -9.01 1.49 10.37
N ARG A 33 -10.06 2.29 10.19
CA ARG A 33 -11.41 1.79 9.86
C ARG A 33 -11.43 1.05 8.52
N PHE A 34 -10.71 1.56 7.52
CA PHE A 34 -10.57 0.91 6.22
C PHE A 34 -9.89 -0.46 6.37
N MET A 35 -8.74 -0.55 7.05
CA MET A 35 -8.05 -1.82 7.26
C MET A 35 -8.93 -2.86 7.98
N GLU A 36 -9.70 -2.42 8.99
CA GLU A 36 -10.62 -3.29 9.72
C GLU A 36 -11.76 -3.79 8.82
N ALA A 37 -12.34 -2.92 7.98
CA ALA A 37 -13.43 -3.25 7.07
C ALA A 37 -13.02 -4.25 5.97
N GLU A 38 -11.74 -4.26 5.58
CA GLU A 38 -11.21 -5.20 4.58
C GLU A 38 -11.19 -6.66 5.09
N GLY A 39 -11.28 -6.88 6.41
CA GLY A 39 -11.47 -8.20 7.01
C GLY A 39 -10.23 -9.12 6.98
N VAL A 40 -9.09 -8.63 6.51
CA VAL A 40 -7.79 -9.31 6.58
C VAL A 40 -7.05 -8.97 7.88
N PRO A 41 -6.09 -9.80 8.31
CA PRO A 41 -5.30 -9.48 9.50
C PRO A 41 -4.52 -8.17 9.34
N VAL A 42 -4.27 -7.52 10.47
CA VAL A 42 -3.40 -6.34 10.57
C VAL A 42 -2.31 -6.66 11.59
N TYR A 43 -1.11 -6.99 11.10
CA TYR A 43 0.07 -7.17 11.94
C TYR A 43 0.52 -5.83 12.51
N ARG A 44 0.74 -5.78 13.83
CA ARG A 44 1.24 -4.59 14.53
C ARG A 44 2.47 -4.93 15.36
N GLY A 45 3.50 -4.09 15.24
CA GLY A 45 4.77 -4.31 15.93
C GLY A 45 5.81 -3.24 15.59
N ILE A 46 7.01 -3.36 16.17
CA ILE A 46 8.13 -2.45 15.87
C ILE A 46 8.81 -2.73 14.54
N GLY A 47 8.62 -3.94 13.99
CA GLY A 47 9.24 -4.37 12.75
C GLY A 47 8.81 -5.77 12.37
N VAL A 48 9.08 -6.14 11.12
CA VAL A 48 8.83 -7.48 10.59
C VAL A 48 10.17 -8.12 10.24
N ARG A 49 10.47 -9.27 10.86
CA ARG A 49 11.70 -10.04 10.56
C ARG A 49 11.66 -10.63 9.15
N ARG A 50 10.52 -11.19 8.76
CA ARG A 50 10.30 -11.87 7.48
C ARG A 50 8.82 -11.79 7.10
N VAL A 51 8.52 -11.22 5.93
CA VAL A 51 7.14 -11.01 5.46
C VAL A 51 6.46 -12.30 5.01
N GLN A 52 7.24 -13.30 4.59
CA GLN A 52 6.77 -14.65 4.25
C GLN A 52 6.12 -15.39 5.43
N ASP A 53 6.41 -14.99 6.67
CA ASP A 53 5.86 -15.61 7.87
C ASP A 53 4.51 -15.00 8.27
N MET A 54 4.01 -14.01 7.53
CA MET A 54 2.77 -13.32 7.87
C MET A 54 1.56 -14.23 7.67
N PRO A 55 0.58 -14.21 8.59
CA PRO A 55 -0.64 -14.97 8.41
C PRO A 55 -1.44 -14.35 7.26
N LEU A 56 -1.68 -15.08 6.17
CA LEU A 56 -2.47 -14.55 5.04
C LEU A 56 -3.92 -15.02 5.14
N LYS A 57 -4.88 -14.13 4.88
CA LYS A 57 -6.30 -14.50 4.73
C LYS A 57 -6.85 -13.99 3.41
N ARG A 58 -7.93 -14.61 2.96
CA ARG A 58 -8.67 -14.20 1.77
C ARG A 58 -8.97 -12.69 1.82
N TRP A 59 -8.50 -11.99 0.79
CA TRP A 59 -8.74 -10.57 0.63
C TRP A 59 -9.72 -10.36 -0.52
N ASN A 60 -11.00 -10.19 -0.19
CA ASN A 60 -12.08 -10.18 -1.19
C ASN A 60 -11.91 -9.08 -2.24
N ARG A 61 -11.57 -7.86 -1.82
CA ARG A 61 -11.35 -6.73 -2.74
C ARG A 61 -10.19 -6.99 -3.71
N MET A 62 -9.06 -7.46 -3.20
CA MET A 62 -7.86 -7.73 -4.02
C MET A 62 -7.95 -9.01 -4.84
N GLY A 63 -8.81 -9.97 -4.48
CA GLY A 63 -8.92 -11.24 -5.19
C GLY A 63 -7.80 -12.24 -4.89
N GLY A 64 -6.89 -11.93 -3.97
CA GLY A 64 -5.81 -12.78 -3.47
C GLY A 64 -5.95 -13.12 -1.98
N ASN A 65 -4.83 -13.41 -1.34
CA ASN A 65 -4.72 -13.46 0.12
C ASN A 65 -3.79 -12.34 0.61
N GLY A 66 -3.94 -11.85 1.84
CA GLY A 66 -3.00 -10.85 2.34
C GLY A 66 -3.14 -10.53 3.81
N THR A 67 -2.36 -9.54 4.21
CA THR A 67 -2.34 -8.96 5.55
C THR A 67 -1.72 -7.57 5.52
N PHE A 68 -2.32 -6.65 6.27
CA PHE A 68 -1.72 -5.34 6.51
C PHE A 68 -0.58 -5.44 7.52
N ILE A 69 0.40 -4.56 7.37
CA ILE A 69 1.50 -4.34 8.30
C ILE A 69 1.43 -2.88 8.75
N GLN A 70 1.19 -2.66 10.04
CA GLN A 70 1.19 -1.33 10.65
C GLN A 70 2.25 -1.29 11.74
N LEU A 71 3.41 -0.68 11.43
CA LEU A 71 4.50 -0.58 12.37
C LEU A 71 4.30 0.59 13.34
N TYR A 72 4.79 0.42 14.57
CA TYR A 72 4.77 1.48 15.57
C TYR A 72 5.71 2.61 15.16
N GLY A 73 5.20 3.84 15.19
CA GLY A 73 5.88 5.06 14.73
C GLY A 73 5.62 5.43 13.26
N THR A 74 5.06 4.52 12.47
CA THR A 74 4.69 4.77 11.07
C THR A 74 3.18 4.91 10.87
N GLU A 75 2.39 4.80 11.94
CA GLU A 75 0.93 4.85 11.86
C GLU A 75 0.46 6.19 11.29
N GLY A 76 -0.36 6.12 10.24
CA GLY A 76 -0.86 7.31 9.56
C GLY A 76 0.13 7.99 8.62
N LYS A 77 1.38 7.50 8.51
CA LYS A 77 2.42 8.05 7.62
C LYS A 77 2.70 7.18 6.40
N TRP A 78 2.79 5.87 6.61
CA TRP A 78 3.12 4.91 5.56
C TRP A 78 2.30 3.64 5.73
N GLY A 79 1.57 3.26 4.69
CA GLY A 79 0.79 2.03 4.62
C GLY A 79 1.66 0.90 4.13
N CYS A 80 1.46 -0.30 4.68
CA CYS A 80 2.19 -1.46 4.22
C CYS A 80 1.30 -2.69 4.28
N TYR A 81 1.43 -3.57 3.32
CA TYR A 81 0.76 -4.86 3.32
C TYR A 81 1.54 -5.88 2.51
N VAL A 82 1.25 -7.15 2.76
CA VAL A 82 1.71 -8.26 1.94
C VAL A 82 0.50 -8.83 1.23
N VAL A 83 0.64 -9.10 -0.07
CA VAL A 83 -0.38 -9.73 -0.88
C VAL A 83 0.19 -10.94 -1.60
N GLU A 84 -0.57 -12.01 -1.58
CA GLU A 84 -0.33 -13.23 -2.35
C GLU A 84 -1.26 -13.23 -3.56
N VAL A 85 -0.64 -13.33 -4.74
CA VAL A 85 -1.34 -13.55 -6.01
C VAL A 85 -1.51 -15.06 -6.20
N PRO A 86 -2.73 -15.57 -6.40
CA PRO A 86 -2.97 -17.00 -6.59
C PRO A 86 -2.12 -17.59 -7.73
N GLY A 87 -1.76 -18.86 -7.61
CA GLY A 87 -1.08 -19.61 -8.67
C GLY A 87 -1.88 -19.62 -9.97
N ALA A 88 -1.23 -19.32 -11.10
CA ALA A 88 -1.83 -19.15 -12.42
C ALA A 88 -3.06 -18.22 -12.41
N GLY A 89 -3.08 -17.27 -11.47
CA GLY A 89 -4.18 -16.37 -11.22
C GLY A 89 -3.76 -14.91 -11.32
N ALA A 90 -4.66 -14.05 -10.91
CA ALA A 90 -4.44 -12.61 -10.89
C ALA A 90 -5.17 -12.00 -9.70
N LEU A 91 -4.71 -10.83 -9.27
CA LEU A 91 -5.51 -9.96 -8.43
C LEU A 91 -6.66 -9.35 -9.25
N ASN A 92 -7.65 -8.84 -8.55
CA ASN A 92 -8.69 -8.02 -9.14
C ASN A 92 -8.09 -6.68 -9.62
N PRO A 93 -8.60 -6.09 -10.70
CA PRO A 93 -8.24 -4.74 -11.09
C PRO A 93 -8.51 -3.73 -9.96
N GLU A 94 -7.57 -2.83 -9.74
CA GLU A 94 -7.69 -1.75 -8.77
C GLU A 94 -7.26 -0.42 -9.40
N LYS A 95 -7.89 0.67 -8.97
CA LYS A 95 -7.48 2.05 -9.22
C LYS A 95 -7.53 2.79 -7.90
N HIS A 96 -6.57 3.67 -7.62
CA HIS A 96 -6.52 4.38 -6.36
C HIS A 96 -5.83 5.75 -6.47
N LEU A 97 -6.14 6.63 -5.52
CA LEU A 97 -5.55 7.95 -5.38
C LEU A 97 -4.46 7.99 -4.31
N TYR A 98 -3.47 7.09 -4.36
CA TYR A 98 -2.27 7.20 -3.52
C TYR A 98 -1.04 6.63 -4.25
N GLU A 99 0.15 6.87 -3.71
CA GLU A 99 1.37 6.26 -4.21
C GLU A 99 1.40 4.79 -3.78
N GLU A 100 1.79 3.90 -4.69
CA GLU A 100 1.88 2.47 -4.43
C GLU A 100 3.13 1.89 -5.08
N ILE A 101 3.92 1.18 -4.26
CA ILE A 101 5.18 0.57 -4.67
C ILE A 101 5.19 -0.88 -4.22
N TYR A 102 5.48 -1.78 -5.15
CA TYR A 102 5.62 -3.20 -4.90
C TYR A 102 7.08 -3.64 -4.96
N LEU A 103 7.47 -4.46 -4.00
CA LEU A 103 8.65 -5.32 -4.05
C LEU A 103 8.19 -6.76 -4.18
N VAL A 104 8.63 -7.44 -5.25
CA VAL A 104 8.32 -8.86 -5.44
C VAL A 104 9.24 -9.71 -4.56
N VAL A 105 8.65 -10.36 -3.56
CA VAL A 105 9.37 -11.19 -2.60
C VAL A 105 9.56 -12.60 -3.18
N GLU A 106 8.52 -13.13 -3.84
CA GLU A 106 8.50 -14.47 -4.44
C GLU A 106 7.67 -14.49 -5.72
N GLY A 107 8.03 -15.39 -6.65
CA GLY A 107 7.29 -15.61 -7.89
C GLY A 107 7.74 -14.72 -9.06
N ARG A 108 6.95 -14.78 -10.14
CA ARG A 108 7.11 -13.99 -11.36
C ARG A 108 5.78 -13.83 -12.08
N GLY A 109 5.65 -12.79 -12.87
CA GLY A 109 4.39 -12.48 -13.52
C GLY A 109 4.45 -11.19 -14.32
N THR A 110 3.27 -10.63 -14.57
CA THR A 110 3.12 -9.37 -15.28
C THR A 110 2.19 -8.43 -14.54
N THR A 111 2.31 -7.15 -14.82
CA THR A 111 1.34 -6.14 -14.37
C THR A 111 0.79 -5.44 -15.60
N GLU A 112 -0.54 -5.40 -15.72
CA GLU A 112 -1.26 -4.60 -16.69
C GLU A 112 -1.57 -3.23 -16.05
N VAL A 113 -1.38 -2.12 -16.77
CA VAL A 113 -1.69 -0.75 -16.32
C VAL A 113 -2.39 0.05 -17.43
N TRP A 114 -3.47 0.76 -17.10
CA TRP A 114 -4.23 1.57 -18.06
C TRP A 114 -4.98 2.73 -17.40
N LEU A 115 -5.34 3.74 -18.19
CA LEU A 115 -6.19 4.86 -17.76
C LEU A 115 -7.66 4.61 -18.12
N ASP A 116 -8.56 5.32 -17.44
CA ASP A 116 -9.97 5.36 -17.85
C ASP A 116 -10.08 5.82 -19.30
N HIS A 117 -10.92 5.13 -20.08
CA HIS A 117 -11.18 5.37 -21.50
C HIS A 117 -9.98 5.13 -22.45
N ASP A 118 -8.83 4.66 -21.95
CA ASP A 118 -7.75 4.19 -22.81
C ASP A 118 -8.01 2.74 -23.25
N SER A 119 -7.77 2.47 -24.53
CA SER A 119 -7.81 1.12 -25.09
C SER A 119 -6.49 0.37 -24.90
N LYS A 120 -5.40 1.11 -24.69
CA LYS A 120 -4.06 0.56 -24.54
C LYS A 120 -3.82 0.14 -23.09
N ARG A 121 -3.35 -1.10 -22.92
CA ARG A 121 -2.78 -1.58 -21.65
C ARG A 121 -1.28 -1.63 -21.78
N HIS A 122 -0.59 -1.01 -20.84
CA HIS A 122 0.84 -1.20 -20.65
C HIS A 122 1.04 -2.48 -19.87
N VAL A 123 1.95 -3.32 -20.35
CA VAL A 123 2.28 -4.58 -19.68
C VAL A 123 3.79 -4.63 -19.47
N PHE A 124 4.20 -4.95 -18.26
CA PHE A 124 5.59 -5.22 -17.94
C PHE A 124 5.70 -6.49 -17.10
N GLU A 125 6.86 -7.14 -17.19
CA GLU A 125 7.16 -8.37 -16.47
C GLU A 125 7.87 -8.04 -15.15
N TRP A 126 7.65 -8.89 -14.15
CA TRP A 126 8.32 -8.82 -12.88
C TRP A 126 8.67 -10.23 -12.38
N GLN A 127 9.66 -10.29 -11.52
CA GLN A 127 10.17 -11.51 -10.89
C GLN A 127 10.63 -11.18 -9.48
N LYS A 128 10.99 -12.19 -8.68
CA LYS A 128 11.61 -11.98 -7.38
C LYS A 128 12.74 -10.95 -7.47
N GLY A 129 12.68 -9.94 -6.60
CA GLY A 129 13.62 -8.81 -6.58
C GLY A 129 13.19 -7.61 -7.42
N SER A 130 12.17 -7.72 -8.27
CA SER A 130 11.65 -6.57 -8.99
C SER A 130 10.99 -5.57 -8.04
N LEU A 131 11.29 -4.28 -8.25
CA LEU A 131 10.66 -3.15 -7.55
C LEU A 131 9.97 -2.27 -8.59
N PHE A 132 8.70 -1.94 -8.38
CA PHE A 132 7.97 -1.07 -9.32
C PHE A 132 6.90 -0.22 -8.64
N SER A 133 6.58 0.91 -9.24
CA SER A 133 5.51 1.81 -8.81
C SER A 133 4.29 1.70 -9.72
N ILE A 134 3.11 1.87 -9.13
CA ILE A 134 1.86 2.03 -9.88
C ILE A 134 1.56 3.53 -10.02
N PRO A 135 1.27 4.03 -11.23
CA PRO A 135 0.90 5.43 -11.42
C PRO A 135 -0.36 5.80 -10.64
N LEU A 136 -0.35 7.01 -10.08
CA LEU A 136 -1.49 7.57 -9.37
C LEU A 136 -2.76 7.57 -10.24
N ASN A 137 -3.85 7.05 -9.70
CA ASN A 137 -5.17 6.98 -10.32
C ASN A 137 -5.22 6.27 -11.68
N ALA A 138 -4.29 5.33 -11.94
CA ALA A 138 -4.38 4.38 -13.04
C ALA A 138 -4.97 3.05 -12.57
N TYR A 139 -5.71 2.37 -13.44
CA TYR A 139 -6.03 0.97 -13.18
C TYR A 139 -4.79 0.13 -13.34
N HIS A 140 -4.70 -0.90 -12.51
CA HIS A 140 -3.67 -1.91 -12.64
C HIS A 140 -4.19 -3.29 -12.25
N ARG A 141 -3.52 -4.33 -12.75
CA ARG A 141 -3.82 -5.72 -12.42
C ARG A 141 -2.54 -6.57 -12.40
N LEU A 142 -2.27 -7.21 -11.26
CA LEU A 142 -1.14 -8.12 -11.11
C LEU A 142 -1.55 -9.53 -11.51
N VAL A 143 -0.78 -10.15 -12.41
CA VAL A 143 -1.02 -11.48 -12.95
C VAL A 143 0.18 -12.36 -12.63
N ASN A 144 -0.06 -13.51 -12.00
CA ASN A 144 0.98 -14.50 -11.70
C ASN A 144 1.13 -15.48 -12.86
N ALA A 145 2.35 -15.59 -13.40
CA ALA A 145 2.66 -16.49 -14.52
C ALA A 145 3.08 -17.90 -14.06
N ALA A 146 3.27 -18.13 -12.76
CA ALA A 146 3.67 -19.40 -12.19
C ALA A 146 2.49 -20.16 -11.57
N SER A 147 2.57 -21.49 -11.49
CA SER A 147 1.56 -22.32 -10.81
C SER A 147 1.62 -22.22 -9.28
N ALA A 148 2.78 -21.87 -8.71
CA ALA A 148 2.91 -21.54 -7.30
C ALA A 148 2.43 -20.09 -7.05
N PRO A 149 1.90 -19.77 -5.86
CA PRO A 149 1.57 -18.39 -5.51
C PRO A 149 2.78 -17.45 -5.58
N ALA A 150 2.53 -16.19 -5.92
CA ALA A 150 3.53 -15.13 -5.87
C ALA A 150 3.27 -14.24 -4.65
N LEU A 151 4.32 -13.77 -3.98
CA LEU A 151 4.22 -12.95 -2.79
C LEU A 151 4.86 -11.58 -3.03
N LEU A 152 4.09 -10.52 -2.80
CA LEU A 152 4.56 -9.15 -2.99
C LEU A 152 4.37 -8.33 -1.70
N LEU A 153 5.39 -7.57 -1.35
CA LEU A 153 5.34 -6.56 -0.31
C LEU A 153 4.98 -5.23 -0.95
N CYS A 154 3.99 -4.55 -0.40
CA CYS A 154 3.53 -3.26 -0.89
C CYS A 154 3.73 -2.17 0.16
N GLY A 155 4.21 -1.02 -0.27
CA GLY A 155 4.26 0.22 0.50
C GLY A 155 3.43 1.30 -0.17
N THR A 156 2.61 2.02 0.61
CA THR A 156 1.67 3.01 0.07
C THR A 156 1.61 4.30 0.87
N SER A 157 1.21 5.39 0.21
CA SER A 157 0.83 6.63 0.89
C SER A 157 -0.66 6.68 1.29
N ALA A 158 -1.38 5.56 1.17
CA ALA A 158 -2.81 5.43 1.46
C ALA A 158 -3.24 5.99 2.84
N PRO A 159 -2.48 5.81 3.94
CA PRO A 159 -2.88 6.40 5.22
C PRO A 159 -2.98 7.92 5.16
N ASN A 160 -2.05 8.61 4.47
CA ASN A 160 -2.08 10.06 4.37
C ASN A 160 -3.33 10.52 3.62
N VAL A 161 -3.61 9.88 2.48
CA VAL A 161 -4.74 10.26 1.63
C VAL A 161 -6.07 9.93 2.30
N MET A 162 -6.24 8.70 2.79
CA MET A 162 -7.50 8.27 3.39
C MET A 162 -7.81 9.03 4.68
N ASN A 163 -6.80 9.34 5.50
CA ASN A 163 -7.02 10.10 6.73
C ASN A 163 -7.40 11.57 6.46
N VAL A 164 -6.97 12.14 5.34
CA VAL A 164 -7.32 13.51 4.94
C VAL A 164 -8.68 13.55 4.24
N ILE A 165 -8.95 12.63 3.32
CA ILE A 165 -10.14 12.65 2.48
C ILE A 165 -11.36 12.05 3.21
N ASP A 166 -11.15 11.02 4.04
CA ASP A 166 -12.20 10.25 4.74
C ASP A 166 -13.38 9.82 3.84
N ASN A 167 -13.08 9.45 2.59
CA ASN A 167 -14.05 8.96 1.62
C ASN A 167 -13.38 7.93 0.69
N THR A 168 -13.61 6.65 0.97
CA THR A 168 -12.99 5.56 0.20
C THR A 168 -13.52 5.49 -1.23
N ASP A 169 -14.79 5.83 -1.46
CA ASP A 169 -15.37 5.85 -2.80
C ASP A 169 -14.63 6.86 -3.70
N PHE A 170 -14.39 8.08 -3.20
CA PHE A 170 -13.58 9.05 -3.93
C PHE A 170 -12.14 8.58 -4.17
N VAL A 171 -11.51 7.93 -3.17
CA VAL A 171 -10.13 7.43 -3.28
C VAL A 171 -9.98 6.35 -4.35
N PHE A 172 -10.95 5.45 -4.51
CA PHE A 172 -10.87 4.34 -5.47
C PHE A 172 -11.56 4.63 -6.82
N ASN A 173 -12.51 5.57 -6.85
CA ASN A 173 -13.33 5.87 -8.02
C ASN A 173 -13.16 7.30 -8.54
N CYS A 174 -12.05 7.96 -8.24
CA CYS A 174 -11.78 9.32 -8.73
C CYS A 174 -11.80 9.36 -10.28
N PRO A 175 -12.63 10.22 -10.91
CA PRO A 175 -12.75 10.28 -12.37
C PRO A 175 -11.68 11.14 -13.04
N TYR A 176 -10.82 11.81 -12.28
CA TYR A 176 -9.82 12.72 -12.84
C TYR A 176 -8.58 11.98 -13.33
N THR A 177 -8.20 12.19 -14.59
CA THR A 177 -6.99 11.58 -15.18
C THR A 177 -5.79 12.51 -15.02
N PHE A 178 -4.78 12.07 -14.26
CA PHE A 178 -3.51 12.78 -14.06
C PHE A 178 -2.52 12.53 -15.22
N SER A 179 -2.85 13.02 -16.42
CA SER A 179 -2.06 12.76 -17.63
C SER A 179 -0.62 13.30 -17.54
N GLU A 180 -0.37 14.30 -16.71
CA GLU A 180 0.97 14.81 -16.40
C GLU A 180 1.83 13.84 -15.57
N ARG A 181 1.21 12.87 -14.89
CA ARG A 181 1.89 11.80 -14.14
C ARG A 181 2.10 10.55 -14.98
N PHE A 182 1.10 10.21 -15.79
CA PHE A 182 1.12 9.07 -16.70
C PHE A 182 0.20 9.35 -17.89
N ALA A 183 0.77 9.41 -19.09
CA ALA A 183 0.04 9.62 -20.35
C ALA A 183 0.24 8.45 -21.32
N GLY A 184 0.40 7.22 -20.80
CA GLY A 184 0.56 6.03 -21.65
C GLY A 184 1.84 6.01 -22.50
N ALA A 185 2.92 6.62 -22.02
CA ALA A 185 4.21 6.57 -22.69
C ALA A 185 4.74 5.13 -22.78
N GLU A 186 5.18 4.68 -23.96
CA GLU A 186 5.58 3.28 -24.19
C GLU A 186 6.79 2.83 -23.38
N ASP A 187 7.62 3.78 -22.98
CA ASP A 187 8.83 3.57 -22.21
C ASP A 187 8.64 3.75 -20.70
N TYR A 188 7.41 4.01 -20.23
CA TYR A 188 7.14 4.31 -18.81
C TYR A 188 7.59 3.20 -17.85
N PHE A 189 7.45 1.93 -18.27
CA PHE A 189 7.88 0.74 -17.52
C PHE A 189 9.12 0.07 -18.14
N LYS A 190 9.86 0.77 -19.02
CA LYS A 190 11.16 0.25 -19.48
C LYS A 190 12.21 0.55 -18.41
N PRO A 191 13.00 -0.45 -17.97
CA PRO A 191 14.14 -0.21 -17.10
C PRO A 191 15.07 0.84 -17.69
N ARG A 192 15.64 1.70 -16.83
CA ARG A 192 16.62 2.71 -17.20
C ARG A 192 17.83 2.59 -16.29
N ASP A 193 19.01 2.51 -16.90
CA ASP A 193 20.30 2.46 -16.20
C ASP A 193 21.00 3.82 -16.17
N ASP A 194 20.41 4.84 -16.79
CA ASP A 194 20.96 6.19 -16.82
C ASP A 194 21.02 6.79 -15.42
N ILE A 195 22.21 7.26 -15.04
CA ILE A 195 22.47 7.95 -13.78
C ILE A 195 22.39 9.45 -14.02
N GLU A 196 21.56 10.12 -13.23
CA GLU A 196 21.47 11.58 -13.16
C GLU A 196 21.83 12.08 -11.76
N PRO A 197 22.35 13.31 -11.60
CA PRO A 197 22.56 13.87 -10.28
C PRO A 197 21.21 14.18 -9.60
N ASP A 198 21.02 13.69 -8.37
CA ASP A 198 19.94 14.11 -7.50
C ASP A 198 20.02 15.64 -7.35
N PRO A 199 18.98 16.40 -7.76
CA PRO A 199 19.02 17.86 -7.78
C PRO A 199 19.09 18.49 -6.38
N ILE A 200 18.81 17.73 -5.33
CA ILE A 200 18.81 18.16 -3.94
C ILE A 200 20.09 17.69 -3.23
N ARG A 201 20.45 16.41 -3.39
CA ARG A 201 21.55 15.79 -2.66
C ARG A 201 22.88 15.82 -3.40
N GLY A 202 22.88 16.01 -4.71
CA GLY A 202 24.07 15.89 -5.57
C GLY A 202 24.64 14.48 -5.67
N LEU A 203 23.87 13.47 -5.24
CA LEU A 203 24.26 12.05 -5.31
C LEU A 203 23.78 11.43 -6.64
N ALA A 204 24.38 10.30 -7.02
CA ALA A 204 23.89 9.51 -8.15
C ALA A 204 22.46 9.02 -7.90
N MET A 205 21.57 9.21 -8.88
CA MET A 205 20.17 8.79 -8.85
C MET A 205 19.78 8.19 -10.19
N ARG A 206 18.94 7.15 -10.16
CA ARG A 206 18.25 6.64 -11.35
C ARG A 206 16.77 6.96 -11.25
N ARG A 207 16.17 7.44 -12.34
CA ARG A 207 14.73 7.73 -12.42
C ARG A 207 14.03 6.66 -13.25
N THR A 208 13.34 5.75 -12.58
CA THR A 208 12.61 4.64 -13.22
C THR A 208 11.37 4.27 -12.40
N ASN A 209 10.36 3.70 -13.06
CA ASN A 209 9.19 3.10 -12.40
C ASN A 209 9.32 1.58 -12.26
N LEU A 210 10.38 0.97 -12.82
CA LEU A 210 10.68 -0.44 -12.72
C LEU A 210 12.18 -0.65 -12.57
N ILE A 211 12.56 -1.37 -11.52
CA ILE A 211 13.89 -1.94 -11.32
C ILE A 211 13.73 -3.47 -11.39
N PRO A 212 14.28 -4.15 -12.41
CA PRO A 212 14.08 -5.59 -12.59
C PRO A 212 14.58 -6.46 -11.43
N ASP A 213 15.69 -6.06 -10.81
CA ASP A 213 16.27 -6.70 -9.64
C ASP A 213 16.96 -5.64 -8.76
N ILE A 214 16.31 -5.29 -7.64
CA ILE A 214 16.84 -4.33 -6.68
C ILE A 214 17.95 -4.91 -5.81
N VAL A 215 18.04 -6.25 -5.70
CA VAL A 215 18.99 -6.93 -4.82
C VAL A 215 20.38 -6.92 -5.44
N ASN A 216 20.45 -7.14 -6.74
CA ASN A 216 21.69 -7.16 -7.52
C ASN A 216 21.85 -5.92 -8.40
N THR A 217 21.14 -4.83 -8.09
CA THR A 217 21.19 -3.61 -8.89
C THR A 217 22.53 -2.91 -8.69
N ASP A 218 23.20 -2.58 -9.79
CA ASP A 218 24.35 -1.68 -9.78
C ASP A 218 23.87 -0.22 -9.70
N LEU A 219 24.65 0.65 -9.08
CA LEU A 219 24.38 2.09 -8.99
C LEU A 219 24.72 2.81 -10.29
#